data_AF-A0AAE3R691-F1
#
_entry.id   AF-A0AAE3R691-F1
#
_cell.length_a   1.000
_cell.length_b   1.000
_cell.length_c   1.000
_cell.angle_alpha   90.00
_cell.angle_beta   90.00
_cell.angle_gamma   90.00
#
_symmetry.space_group_name_H-M   'P 1'
#
loop_
_entity.id
_entity.type
_entity.pdbx_description
1 polymer ?
#
loop_
_entity_poly.entity_id
_entity_poly.type
_entity_poly.pdbx_seq_one_letter_code
_entity_poly.pdbx_strand_id
1 'polypeptide(L)'
;MNIRDLSIRKKLIGGFSLLTIMFVVNAVISLWTLNKSASIIQHNIEVADPSTLALRDLRNVIISSKGYITNWIYQQSNQEDKDALKQLQATAYPKVKESINSLKKHWPKAQQNLVDSVLAQYDTVEIKEKQIMTDLADFEDYEKDGGIVKFNATTILETEVLPISQKALEMLNRVIVDKGKEAVLSDEDLLGNFSSVRQVVMISALIVILFAIIATIVLSRDIVLPINYVRGIIQKLSLGELPEKQNRKFNRDEVGEMADAVEKLANGLRETSLFAENIGKGNYKVEHQPLSDKDVLGNSLINMRDNLKRVAEEDKRRNWATEGLAKFGDVLRKNTSDLDELCDQIISGLVKYTNANQGGLYIINDEIQGVEPYLELKACYAWDKKKYLEQKIYPGEGLAGQVWQEGEYVYMTEVPTNYITITSGLGEANPRSILIVPLKVNDQVYGVLEIASFNDFADFEIEFIEKMAESIASTLSSTKVNIRTQKLLQESTILTEQMRSQEEEMRQNMEELMATQEEMERKQHESAQREEELLAEVESLKSEIQRR
;
A
#
# COMPACT_ATOMS: atom_id res chain seq x y z
N MET A 1 -22.22 13.01 20.04
CA MET A 1 -21.12 13.14 19.05
C MET A 1 -19.83 12.80 19.77
N ASN A 2 -19.10 11.78 19.34
CA ASN A 2 -17.89 11.31 20.04
C ASN A 2 -16.74 12.29 19.77
N ILE A 3 -16.10 12.82 20.82
CA ILE A 3 -14.97 13.77 20.71
C ILE A 3 -13.83 13.17 19.86
N ARG A 4 -13.73 11.84 19.84
CA ARG A 4 -12.75 11.09 19.05
C ARG A 4 -12.91 11.25 17.54
N ASP A 5 -14.12 11.48 17.03
CA ASP A 5 -14.41 11.60 15.59
C ASP A 5 -14.37 13.07 15.11
N LEU A 6 -13.95 14.00 15.96
CA LEU A 6 -13.72 15.38 15.55
C LEU A 6 -12.46 15.46 14.69
N SER A 7 -12.53 16.28 13.64
CA SER A 7 -11.35 16.73 12.89
C SER A 7 -10.23 17.22 13.83
N ILE A 8 -8.97 16.99 13.47
CA ILE A 8 -7.79 17.48 14.21
C ILE A 8 -7.92 18.97 14.51
N ARG A 9 -8.37 19.75 13.51
CA ARG A 9 -8.60 21.20 13.65
C ARG A 9 -9.56 21.51 14.80
N LYS A 10 -10.71 20.85 14.86
CA LYS A 10 -11.70 21.04 15.94
C LYS A 10 -11.16 20.60 17.30
N LYS A 11 -10.38 19.51 17.36
CA LYS A 11 -9.73 19.05 18.61
C LYS A 11 -8.73 20.09 19.13
N LEU A 12 -7.86 20.61 18.26
CA LEU A 12 -6.89 21.64 18.61
C LEU A 12 -7.56 22.95 19.01
N ILE A 13 -8.50 23.45 18.20
CA ILE A 13 -9.23 24.69 18.51
C ILE A 13 -9.98 24.55 19.83
N GLY A 14 -10.66 23.42 20.07
CA GLY A 14 -11.37 23.16 21.33
C GLY A 14 -10.43 23.17 22.53
N GLY A 15 -9.29 22.48 22.45
CA GLY A 15 -8.28 22.44 23.50
C GLY A 15 -7.66 23.81 23.79
N PHE A 16 -7.21 24.53 22.76
CA PHE A 16 -6.62 25.86 22.91
C PHE A 16 -7.64 26.89 23.38
N SER A 17 -8.87 26.88 22.85
CA SER A 17 -9.92 27.82 23.28
C SER A 17 -10.28 27.63 24.74
N LEU A 18 -10.40 26.38 25.20
CA LEU A 18 -10.66 26.09 26.61
C LEU A 18 -9.51 26.59 27.50
N LEU A 19 -8.27 26.37 27.08
CA LEU A 19 -7.07 26.83 27.79
C LEU A 19 -7.00 28.37 27.85
N THR A 20 -7.29 29.06 26.74
CA THR A 20 -7.38 30.52 26.68
C THR A 20 -8.50 31.05 27.60
N ILE A 21 -9.68 30.43 27.60
CA ILE A 21 -10.79 30.81 28.49
C ILE A 21 -10.36 30.66 29.96
N MET A 22 -9.68 29.56 30.33
CA MET A 22 -9.17 29.39 31.69
C MET A 22 -8.18 30.49 32.09
N PHE A 23 -7.27 30.88 31.19
CA PHE A 23 -6.37 32.00 31.43
C PHE A 23 -7.09 33.33 31.62
N VAL A 24 -8.10 33.62 30.78
CA VAL A 24 -8.88 34.86 30.88
C VAL A 24 -9.64 34.89 32.20
N VAL A 25 -10.31 33.80 32.58
CA VAL A 25 -11.03 33.70 33.86
C VAL A 25 -10.08 33.91 35.03
N ASN A 26 -8.91 33.27 35.01
CA ASN A 26 -7.88 33.45 36.04
C ASN A 26 -7.40 34.91 36.12
N ALA A 27 -7.11 35.54 34.98
CA ALA A 27 -6.69 36.93 34.92
C ALA A 27 -7.77 37.87 35.49
N VAL A 28 -9.04 37.65 35.15
CA VAL A 28 -10.17 38.43 35.66
C VAL A 28 -10.32 38.29 37.17
N ILE A 29 -10.27 37.07 37.71
CA ILE A 29 -10.35 36.83 39.15
C ILE A 29 -9.16 37.48 39.87
N SER A 30 -7.97 37.36 39.31
CA SER A 30 -6.74 37.96 39.87
C SER A 30 -6.83 39.48 39.90
N LEU A 31 -7.22 40.11 38.78
CA LEU A 31 -7.40 41.57 38.70
C LEU A 31 -8.49 42.07 39.66
N TRP A 32 -9.62 41.37 39.73
CA TRP A 32 -10.71 41.71 40.66
C TRP A 32 -10.24 41.66 42.11
N THR A 33 -9.50 40.61 42.48
CA THR A 33 -9.00 40.45 43.84
C THR A 33 -7.91 41.48 44.18
N LEU A 34 -7.01 41.78 43.24
CA LEU A 34 -6.00 42.84 43.40
C LEU A 34 -6.63 44.22 43.59
N ASN A 35 -7.66 44.56 42.80
CA ASN A 35 -8.39 45.82 42.96
C ASN A 35 -9.10 45.90 44.31
N LYS A 36 -9.69 44.80 44.79
CA LYS A 36 -10.29 44.73 46.13
C LYS A 36 -9.23 45.01 47.20
N SER A 37 -8.07 44.35 47.14
CA SER A 37 -6.96 44.59 48.08
C SER A 37 -6.46 46.04 48.03
N ALA A 38 -6.32 46.63 46.84
CA ALA A 38 -5.88 48.01 46.68
C ALA A 38 -6.83 49.01 47.38
N SER A 39 -8.15 48.79 47.31
CA SER A 39 -9.14 49.65 47.97
C SER A 39 -9.06 49.62 49.50
N ILE A 40 -8.76 48.45 50.08
CA ILE A 40 -8.60 48.29 51.54
C ILE A 40 -7.31 48.98 52.00
N ILE A 41 -6.22 48.81 51.24
CA ILE A 41 -4.93 49.48 51.51
C ILE A 41 -5.11 51.00 51.51
N GLN A 42 -5.84 51.53 50.52
CA GLN A 42 -6.08 52.97 50.41
C GLN A 42 -6.87 53.51 51.60
N HIS A 43 -7.94 52.82 52.02
CA HIS A 43 -8.71 53.22 53.20
C HIS A 43 -7.86 53.20 54.49
N ASN A 44 -6.97 52.21 54.62
CA ASN A 44 -6.10 52.08 55.79
C ASN A 44 -5.10 53.26 55.87
N ILE A 45 -4.41 53.56 54.76
CA ILE A 45 -3.41 54.64 54.66
C ILE A 45 -4.04 56.04 54.80
N GLU A 46 -5.19 56.28 54.18
CA GLU A 46 -5.77 57.63 54.12
C GLU A 46 -6.64 57.98 55.33
N VAL A 47 -7.22 56.97 56.00
CA VAL A 47 -8.21 57.20 57.05
C VAL A 47 -7.82 56.54 58.36
N ALA A 48 -7.61 55.22 58.40
CA ALA A 48 -7.46 54.50 59.67
C ALA A 48 -6.19 54.92 60.44
N ASP A 49 -5.03 54.85 59.79
CA ASP A 49 -3.75 55.20 60.39
C ASP A 49 -3.68 56.68 60.82
N PRO A 50 -3.98 57.66 59.94
CA PRO A 50 -3.98 59.08 60.33
C PRO A 50 -4.98 59.39 61.44
N SER A 51 -6.12 58.69 61.50
CA SER A 51 -7.13 58.90 62.55
C SER A 51 -6.62 58.49 63.92
N THR A 52 -5.97 57.32 64.01
CA THR A 52 -5.39 56.88 65.29
C THR A 52 -4.27 57.80 65.75
N LEU A 53 -3.45 58.31 64.82
CA LEU A 53 -2.38 59.27 65.10
C LEU A 53 -2.96 60.60 65.60
N ALA A 54 -3.91 61.20 64.87
CA ALA A 54 -4.52 62.48 65.23
C ALA A 54 -5.24 62.43 66.59
N LEU A 55 -5.90 61.30 66.92
CA LEU A 55 -6.51 61.12 68.25
C LEU A 55 -5.47 61.00 69.36
N ARG A 56 -4.34 60.33 69.12
CA ARG A 56 -3.20 60.29 70.06
C ARG A 56 -2.58 61.66 70.26
N ASP A 57 -2.44 62.44 69.20
CA ASP A 57 -1.95 63.81 69.26
C ASP A 57 -2.90 64.70 70.08
N LEU A 58 -4.22 64.58 69.89
CA LEU A 58 -5.21 65.30 70.70
C LEU A 58 -5.10 64.93 72.18
N ARG A 59 -4.88 63.65 72.48
CA ARG A 59 -4.69 63.19 73.86
C ARG A 59 -3.46 63.84 74.48
N ASN A 60 -2.35 63.91 73.73
CA ASN A 60 -1.13 64.57 74.19
C ASN A 60 -1.36 66.06 74.41
N VAL A 61 -2.07 66.73 73.48
CA VAL A 61 -2.48 68.13 73.63
C VAL A 61 -3.23 68.34 74.95
N ILE A 62 -4.28 67.56 75.23
CA ILE A 62 -5.08 67.72 76.45
C ILE A 62 -4.24 67.47 77.71
N ILE A 63 -3.39 66.44 77.73
CA ILE A 63 -2.53 66.10 78.87
C ILE A 63 -1.50 67.21 79.12
N SER A 64 -0.81 67.67 78.08
CA SER A 64 0.18 68.74 78.16
C SER A 64 -0.47 70.05 78.59
N SER A 65 -1.62 70.41 78.01
CA SER A 65 -2.41 71.60 78.37
C SER A 65 -2.71 71.63 79.87
N LYS A 66 -3.25 70.52 80.39
CA LYS A 66 -3.53 70.33 81.81
C LYS A 66 -2.27 70.49 82.68
N GLY A 67 -1.13 69.93 82.25
CA GLY A 67 0.14 70.08 82.96
C GLY A 67 0.63 71.52 83.00
N TYR A 68 0.65 72.18 81.84
CA TYR A 68 1.14 73.55 81.71
C TYR A 68 0.26 74.57 82.44
N ILE A 69 -1.07 74.47 82.37
CA ILE A 69 -1.95 75.38 83.12
C ILE A 69 -1.86 75.17 84.63
N THR A 70 -1.63 73.94 85.08
CA THR A 70 -1.35 73.65 86.49
C THR A 70 -0.06 74.35 86.91
N ASN A 71 1.01 74.20 86.13
CA ASN A 71 2.28 74.89 86.38
C ASN A 71 2.15 76.41 86.27
N TRP A 72 1.27 76.93 85.40
CA TRP A 72 0.98 78.35 85.30
C TRP A 72 0.51 78.95 86.63
N ILE A 73 -0.30 78.21 87.40
CA ILE A 73 -0.80 78.66 88.70
C ILE A 73 0.22 78.45 89.84
N TYR A 74 0.89 77.29 89.87
CA TYR A 74 1.73 76.90 91.01
C TYR A 74 3.22 77.24 90.86
N GLN A 75 3.72 77.42 89.64
CA GLN A 75 5.13 77.71 89.33
C GLN A 75 5.26 79.04 88.58
N GLN A 76 5.15 80.14 89.32
CA GLN A 76 5.09 81.50 88.78
C GLN A 76 6.26 81.89 87.86
N SER A 77 7.47 81.37 88.12
CA SER A 77 8.71 81.65 87.36
C SER A 77 8.94 80.73 86.15
N ASN A 78 8.10 79.73 85.91
CA ASN A 78 8.28 78.76 84.82
C ASN A 78 7.76 79.33 83.50
N GLN A 79 8.58 80.16 82.84
CA GLN A 79 8.22 80.79 81.56
C GLN A 79 8.14 79.79 80.41
N GLU A 80 8.91 78.69 80.46
CA GLU A 80 8.92 77.66 79.43
C GLU A 80 7.55 77.00 79.26
N ASP A 81 6.90 76.59 80.37
CA ASP A 81 5.55 76.01 80.33
C ASP A 81 4.49 77.05 79.92
N LYS A 82 4.68 78.32 80.28
CA LYS A 82 3.79 79.40 79.85
C LYS A 82 3.84 79.59 78.33
N ASP A 83 5.04 79.62 77.75
CA ASP A 83 5.21 79.75 76.31
C ASP A 83 4.76 78.48 75.58
N ALA A 84 5.01 77.30 76.16
CA ALA A 84 4.54 76.02 75.64
C ALA A 84 3.00 75.95 75.61
N LEU A 85 2.29 76.41 76.65
CA LEU A 85 0.83 76.47 76.66
C LEU A 85 0.29 77.41 75.58
N LYS A 86 0.89 78.60 75.45
CA LYS A 86 0.53 79.55 74.38
C LYS A 86 0.72 78.94 72.99
N GLN A 87 1.86 78.28 72.75
CA GLN A 87 2.14 77.63 71.48
C GLN A 87 1.20 76.44 71.20
N LEU A 88 0.88 75.68 72.24
CA LEU A 88 -0.04 74.54 72.16
C LEU A 88 -1.44 75.01 71.77
N GLN A 89 -1.97 76.04 72.41
CA GLN A 89 -3.29 76.61 72.08
C GLN A 89 -3.30 77.34 70.71
N ALA A 90 -2.22 78.06 70.37
CA ALA A 90 -2.16 78.83 69.13
C ALA A 90 -1.90 77.99 67.87
N THR A 91 -1.19 76.86 68.00
CA THR A 91 -0.69 76.09 66.84
C THR A 91 -1.04 74.61 66.93
N ALA A 92 -0.68 73.94 68.02
CA ALA A 92 -0.80 72.48 68.10
C ALA A 92 -2.27 72.02 68.12
N TYR A 93 -3.09 72.62 68.97
CA TYR A 93 -4.51 72.26 69.08
C TYR A 93 -5.31 72.55 67.80
N PRO A 94 -5.23 73.76 67.18
CA PRO A 94 -5.93 74.03 65.93
C PRO A 94 -5.57 73.05 64.81
N LYS A 95 -4.28 72.70 64.67
CA LYS A 95 -3.80 71.74 63.66
C LYS A 95 -4.34 70.33 63.87
N VAL A 96 -4.36 69.86 65.12
CA VAL A 96 -4.91 68.54 65.47
C VAL A 96 -6.43 68.54 65.29
N LYS A 97 -7.11 69.62 65.70
CA LYS A 97 -8.56 69.80 65.52
C LYS A 97 -8.94 69.78 64.04
N GLU A 98 -8.19 70.45 63.18
CA GLU A 98 -8.39 70.43 61.72
C GLU A 98 -8.17 69.03 61.13
N SER A 99 -7.09 68.35 61.54
CA SER A 99 -6.79 66.96 61.15
C SER A 99 -7.92 66.00 61.54
N ILE A 100 -8.43 66.11 62.76
CA ILE A 100 -9.57 65.29 63.23
C ILE A 100 -10.85 65.66 62.45
N ASN A 101 -11.11 66.94 62.20
CA ASN A 101 -12.29 67.38 61.47
C ASN A 101 -12.31 66.92 60.01
N SER A 102 -11.15 66.79 59.36
CA SER A 102 -11.05 66.26 58.00
C SER A 102 -11.24 64.75 57.97
N LEU A 103 -10.59 64.03 58.90
CA LEU A 103 -10.62 62.57 58.98
C LEU A 103 -11.97 62.03 59.46
N LYS A 104 -12.60 62.67 60.46
CA LYS A 104 -13.85 62.21 61.08
C LYS A 104 -15.02 62.10 60.11
N LYS A 105 -14.99 62.82 58.98
CA LYS A 105 -16.01 62.73 57.91
C LYS A 105 -16.23 61.30 57.42
N HIS A 106 -15.19 60.47 57.51
CA HIS A 106 -15.20 59.06 57.09
C HIS A 106 -15.46 58.09 58.25
N TRP A 107 -15.67 58.58 59.48
CA TRP A 107 -15.90 57.72 60.64
C TRP A 107 -17.39 57.37 60.80
N PRO A 108 -17.73 56.28 61.50
CA PRO A 108 -19.10 56.04 61.95
C PRO A 108 -19.69 57.22 62.73
N LYS A 109 -20.97 57.53 62.51
CA LYS A 109 -21.66 58.67 63.16
C LYS A 109 -21.51 58.69 64.68
N ALA A 110 -21.52 57.52 65.32
CA ALA A 110 -21.34 57.40 66.77
C ALA A 110 -19.97 57.94 67.24
N GLN A 111 -18.90 57.63 66.51
CA GLN A 111 -17.55 58.09 66.81
C GLN A 111 -17.36 59.57 66.47
N GLN A 112 -17.99 60.05 65.38
CA GLN A 112 -18.03 61.49 65.05
C GLN A 112 -18.62 62.30 66.20
N ASN A 113 -19.80 61.90 66.67
CA ASN A 113 -20.47 62.58 67.78
C ASN A 113 -19.62 62.56 69.06
N LEU A 114 -18.92 61.46 69.32
CA LEU A 114 -18.11 61.31 70.52
C LEU A 114 -16.86 62.18 70.48
N VAL A 115 -16.14 62.22 69.34
CA VAL A 115 -14.99 63.11 69.16
C VAL A 115 -15.39 64.58 69.12
N ASP A 116 -16.57 64.91 68.58
CA ASP A 116 -17.10 66.28 68.60
C ASP A 116 -17.39 66.74 70.02
N SER A 117 -17.90 65.84 70.87
CA SER A 117 -18.08 66.13 72.29
C SER A 117 -16.75 66.26 73.04
N VAL A 118 -15.70 65.51 72.66
CA VAL A 118 -14.34 65.70 73.18
C VAL A 118 -13.81 67.08 72.80
N LEU A 119 -13.92 67.45 71.51
CA LEU A 119 -13.45 68.75 71.01
C LEU A 119 -14.19 69.90 71.68
N ALA A 120 -15.52 69.81 71.84
CA ALA A 120 -16.32 70.84 72.51
C ALA A 120 -15.98 70.98 74.01
N GLN A 121 -15.71 69.87 74.70
CA GLN A 121 -15.24 69.92 76.09
C GLN A 121 -13.87 70.59 76.19
N TYR A 122 -12.94 70.27 75.29
CA TYR A 122 -11.63 70.89 75.31
C TYR A 122 -11.66 72.35 74.84
N ASP A 123 -12.54 72.75 73.92
CA ASP A 123 -12.79 74.17 73.60
C ASP A 123 -13.22 74.96 74.85
N THR A 124 -14.05 74.33 75.70
CA THR A 124 -14.46 74.92 76.98
C THR A 124 -13.27 75.04 77.93
N VAL A 125 -12.41 74.03 77.99
CA VAL A 125 -11.15 74.06 78.75
C VAL A 125 -10.25 75.19 78.27
N GLU A 126 -10.03 75.32 76.97
CA GLU A 126 -9.18 76.37 76.38
C GLU A 126 -9.66 77.78 76.75
N ILE A 127 -10.99 78.02 76.75
CA ILE A 127 -11.57 79.30 77.17
C ILE A 127 -11.25 79.59 78.64
N LYS A 128 -11.39 78.58 79.52
CA LYS A 128 -11.10 78.71 80.96
C LYS A 128 -9.61 78.86 81.23
N GLU A 129 -8.76 78.15 80.49
CA GLU A 129 -7.31 78.31 80.54
C GLU A 129 -6.91 79.72 80.12
N LYS A 130 -7.49 80.28 79.04
CA LYS A 130 -7.24 81.67 78.63
C LYS A 130 -7.68 82.68 79.67
N GLN A 131 -8.79 82.42 80.37
CA GLN A 131 -9.22 83.24 81.50
C GLN A 131 -8.15 83.23 82.61
N ILE A 132 -7.69 82.04 83.03
CA ILE A 132 -6.60 81.91 84.02
C ILE A 132 -5.32 82.61 83.55
N MET A 133 -4.93 82.46 82.28
CA MET A 133 -3.74 83.08 81.71
C MET A 133 -3.82 84.61 81.67
N THR A 134 -5.04 85.16 81.53
CA THR A 134 -5.29 86.61 81.54
C THR A 134 -5.32 87.15 82.97
N ASP A 135 -5.95 86.40 83.89
CA ASP A 135 -6.02 86.76 85.30
C ASP A 135 -4.64 86.68 85.97
N LEU A 136 -3.74 85.81 85.49
CA LEU A 136 -2.37 85.61 85.99
C LEU A 136 -1.33 85.88 84.89
N ALA A 137 -1.40 87.04 84.26
CA ALA A 137 -0.51 87.41 83.16
C ALA A 137 0.88 87.84 83.65
N ASP A 138 0.92 88.74 84.65
CA ASP A 138 2.15 89.31 85.19
C ASP A 138 2.50 88.74 86.57
N PHE A 139 3.76 88.92 87.01
CA PHE A 139 4.21 88.40 88.31
C PHE A 139 3.39 89.01 89.47
N GLU A 140 3.00 90.28 89.37
CA GLU A 140 2.23 90.99 90.41
C GLU A 140 0.80 90.46 90.56
N ASP A 141 0.20 89.88 89.50
CA ASP A 141 -1.18 89.41 89.52
C ASP A 141 -1.41 88.22 90.47
N TYR A 142 -0.34 87.49 90.83
CA TYR A 142 -0.43 86.34 91.75
C TYR A 142 -0.65 86.77 93.22
N GLU A 143 -0.22 87.98 93.59
CA GLU A 143 -0.36 88.54 94.94
C GLU A 143 -1.45 89.63 95.02
N LYS A 144 -2.00 90.02 93.87
CA LYS A 144 -3.06 91.03 93.71
C LYS A 144 -4.30 90.70 94.54
N ASP A 145 -4.89 91.74 95.12
CA ASP A 145 -6.05 91.65 96.04
C ASP A 145 -5.82 90.62 97.17
N GLY A 146 -4.60 90.54 97.71
CA GLY A 146 -4.25 89.58 98.77
C GLY A 146 -4.22 88.11 98.32
N GLY A 147 -4.01 87.85 97.03
CA GLY A 147 -3.99 86.51 96.43
C GLY A 147 -5.36 85.97 95.99
N ILE A 148 -6.42 86.79 96.05
CA ILE A 148 -7.78 86.39 95.64
C ILE A 148 -7.83 86.00 94.15
N VAL A 149 -7.07 86.69 93.29
CA VAL A 149 -7.00 86.39 91.85
C VAL A 149 -6.45 84.98 91.60
N LYS A 150 -5.34 84.63 92.27
CA LYS A 150 -4.77 83.28 92.25
C LYS A 150 -5.73 82.23 92.83
N PHE A 151 -6.45 82.55 93.91
CA PHE A 151 -7.44 81.65 94.50
C PHE A 151 -8.60 81.35 93.53
N ASN A 152 -9.10 82.37 92.83
CA ASN A 152 -10.14 82.22 91.81
C ASN A 152 -9.64 81.39 90.62
N ALA A 153 -8.43 81.67 90.12
CA ALA A 153 -7.79 80.87 89.07
C ALA A 153 -7.60 79.40 89.50
N THR A 154 -7.21 79.17 90.75
CA THR A 154 -7.08 77.83 91.35
C THR A 154 -8.44 77.13 91.43
N THR A 155 -9.49 77.85 91.81
CA THR A 155 -10.86 77.31 91.86
C THR A 155 -11.34 76.92 90.46
N ILE A 156 -11.11 77.75 89.44
CA ILE A 156 -11.45 77.44 88.04
C ILE A 156 -10.65 76.21 87.57
N LEU A 157 -9.36 76.12 87.93
CA LEU A 157 -8.53 74.95 87.63
C LEU A 157 -9.13 73.68 88.22
N GLU A 158 -9.39 73.65 89.53
CA GLU A 158 -9.81 72.46 90.26
C GLU A 158 -11.26 72.04 89.99
N THR A 159 -12.16 72.99 89.82
CA THR A 159 -13.61 72.71 89.70
C THR A 159 -14.09 72.62 88.25
N GLU A 160 -13.40 73.25 87.30
CA GLU A 160 -13.80 73.26 85.89
C GLU A 160 -12.75 72.60 84.99
N VAL A 161 -11.53 73.13 84.92
CA VAL A 161 -10.52 72.69 83.95
C VAL A 161 -10.13 71.23 84.16
N LEU A 162 -9.78 70.84 85.38
CA LEU A 162 -9.34 69.47 85.67
C LEU A 162 -10.46 68.42 85.46
N PRO A 163 -11.69 68.60 85.96
CA PRO A 163 -12.77 67.63 85.74
C PRO A 163 -13.22 67.55 84.27
N ILE A 164 -13.32 68.68 83.57
CA ILE A 164 -13.70 68.69 82.14
C ILE A 164 -12.61 68.03 81.29
N SER A 165 -11.33 68.34 81.55
CA SER A 165 -10.20 67.70 80.87
C SER A 165 -10.17 66.19 81.10
N GLN A 166 -10.44 65.75 82.34
CA GLN A 166 -10.49 64.32 82.67
C GLN A 166 -11.62 63.61 81.91
N LYS A 167 -12.81 64.22 81.86
CA LYS A 167 -13.95 63.67 81.12
C LYS A 167 -13.68 63.63 79.61
N ALA A 168 -13.06 64.67 79.06
CA ALA A 168 -12.63 64.70 77.66
C ALA A 168 -11.62 63.58 77.35
N LEU A 169 -10.64 63.34 78.23
CA LEU A 169 -9.67 62.24 78.09
C LEU A 169 -10.33 60.86 78.16
N GLU A 170 -11.27 60.65 79.07
CA GLU A 170 -12.02 59.38 79.16
C GLU A 170 -12.81 59.09 77.89
N MET A 171 -13.50 60.11 77.34
CA MET A 171 -14.23 59.99 76.09
C MET A 171 -13.27 59.77 74.91
N LEU A 172 -12.18 60.52 74.83
CA LEU A 172 -11.17 60.38 73.79
C LEU A 172 -10.54 58.99 73.79
N ASN A 173 -10.24 58.45 74.98
CA ASN A 173 -9.69 57.09 75.11
C ASN A 173 -10.65 56.03 74.57
N ARG A 174 -11.98 56.20 74.69
CA ARG A 174 -12.94 55.28 74.06
C ARG A 174 -12.82 55.30 72.53
N VAL A 175 -12.75 56.49 71.92
CA VAL A 175 -12.56 56.60 70.44
C VAL A 175 -11.23 56.00 70.02
N ILE A 176 -10.15 56.24 70.75
CA ILE A 176 -8.82 55.69 70.46
C ILE A 176 -8.85 54.17 70.48
N VAL A 177 -9.48 53.56 71.49
CA VAL A 177 -9.59 52.10 71.60
C VAL A 177 -10.42 51.52 70.47
N ASP A 178 -11.57 52.13 70.14
CA ASP A 178 -12.43 51.66 69.06
C ASP A 178 -11.74 51.77 67.70
N LYS A 179 -11.08 52.90 67.42
CA LYS A 179 -10.26 53.08 66.21
C LYS A 179 -9.06 52.15 66.15
N GLY A 180 -8.42 51.87 67.28
CA GLY A 180 -7.34 50.89 67.36
C GLY A 180 -7.80 49.48 66.99
N LYS A 181 -9.01 49.07 67.42
CA LYS A 181 -9.61 47.79 67.02
C LYS A 181 -9.94 47.76 65.52
N GLU A 182 -10.50 48.84 64.98
CA GLU A 182 -10.79 48.95 63.54
C GLU A 182 -9.51 48.82 62.69
N ALA A 183 -8.40 49.46 63.10
CA ALA A 183 -7.12 49.35 62.42
C ALA A 183 -6.56 47.92 62.43
N VAL A 184 -6.59 47.23 63.58
CA VAL A 184 -6.14 45.84 63.70
C VAL A 184 -7.00 44.89 62.85
N LEU A 185 -8.33 45.05 62.86
CA LEU A 185 -9.23 44.25 62.03
C LEU A 185 -8.97 44.49 60.54
N SER A 186 -8.73 45.75 60.14
CA SER A 186 -8.37 46.11 58.77
C SER A 186 -7.04 45.49 58.33
N ASP A 187 -6.03 45.46 59.21
CA ASP A 187 -4.75 44.79 58.95
C ASP A 187 -4.89 43.26 58.81
N GLU A 188 -5.70 42.63 59.67
CA GLU A 188 -6.03 41.20 59.55
C GLU A 188 -6.76 40.89 58.24
N ASP A 189 -7.72 41.73 57.84
CA ASP A 189 -8.42 41.61 56.56
C ASP A 189 -7.45 41.78 55.37
N LEU A 190 -6.47 42.68 55.46
CA LEU A 190 -5.43 42.85 54.44
C LEU A 190 -4.59 41.59 54.28
N LEU A 191 -4.03 41.07 55.38
CA LEU A 191 -3.22 39.85 55.39
C LEU A 191 -4.04 38.63 54.90
N GLY A 192 -5.30 38.53 55.32
CA GLY A 192 -6.25 37.50 54.87
C GLY A 192 -6.50 37.56 53.36
N ASN A 193 -6.71 38.75 52.81
CA ASN A 193 -6.90 38.94 51.37
C ASN A 193 -5.64 38.60 50.57
N PHE A 194 -4.45 38.98 51.02
CA PHE A 194 -3.19 38.58 50.39
C PHE A 194 -3.00 37.05 50.36
N SER A 195 -3.33 36.38 51.47
CA SER A 195 -3.27 34.92 51.53
C SER A 195 -4.26 34.26 50.55
N SER A 196 -5.46 34.83 50.41
CA SER A 196 -6.49 34.38 49.48
C SER A 196 -6.06 34.57 48.02
N VAL A 197 -5.49 35.73 47.67
CA VAL A 197 -4.90 35.99 46.34
C VAL A 197 -3.87 34.92 46.00
N ARG A 198 -2.94 34.66 46.92
CA ARG A 198 -1.89 33.65 46.72
C ARG A 198 -2.48 32.26 46.49
N GLN A 199 -3.50 31.86 47.26
CA GLN A 199 -4.16 30.56 47.09
C GLN A 199 -4.88 30.45 45.74
N VAL A 200 -5.63 31.47 45.32
CA VAL A 200 -6.30 31.47 44.01
C VAL A 200 -5.30 31.35 42.86
N VAL A 201 -4.18 32.09 42.92
CA VAL A 201 -3.12 32.01 41.90
C VAL A 201 -2.46 30.63 41.89
N MET A 202 -2.17 30.03 43.05
CA MET A 202 -1.58 28.69 43.13
C MET A 202 -2.51 27.60 42.60
N ILE A 203 -3.79 27.61 43.01
CA ILE A 203 -4.78 26.62 42.57
C ILE A 203 -5.01 26.71 41.06
N SER A 204 -5.17 27.92 40.54
CA SER A 204 -5.38 28.14 39.11
C SER A 204 -4.16 27.72 38.28
N ALA A 205 -2.94 27.95 38.76
CA ALA A 205 -1.71 27.46 38.13
C ALA A 205 -1.68 25.92 38.08
N LEU A 206 -2.02 25.24 39.17
CA LEU A 206 -2.10 23.78 39.22
C LEU A 206 -3.15 23.23 38.24
N ILE A 207 -4.30 23.89 38.12
CA ILE A 207 -5.36 23.50 37.18
C ILE A 207 -4.89 23.62 35.73
N VAL A 208 -4.19 24.72 35.38
CA VAL A 208 -3.63 24.91 34.04
C VAL A 208 -2.59 23.84 33.72
N ILE A 209 -1.70 23.50 34.66
CA ILE A 209 -0.70 22.44 34.49
C ILE A 209 -1.39 21.08 34.29
N LEU A 210 -2.38 20.75 35.12
CA LEU A 210 -3.14 19.52 35.01
C LEU A 210 -3.83 19.41 33.65
N PHE A 211 -4.47 20.50 33.20
CA PHE A 211 -5.11 20.55 31.90
C PHE A 211 -4.11 20.38 30.76
N ALA A 212 -2.93 21.01 30.84
CA ALA A 212 -1.87 20.87 29.85
C ALA A 212 -1.36 19.42 29.76
N ILE A 213 -1.22 18.72 30.89
CA ILE A 213 -0.85 17.30 30.92
C ILE A 213 -1.92 16.44 30.25
N ILE A 214 -3.20 16.64 30.61
CA ILE A 214 -4.33 15.90 30.01
C ILE A 214 -4.40 16.15 28.50
N ALA A 215 -4.29 17.41 28.07
CA ALA A 215 -4.27 17.79 26.66
C ALA A 215 -3.11 17.12 25.92
N THR A 216 -1.92 17.10 26.51
CA THR A 216 -0.73 16.42 25.94
C THR A 216 -0.97 14.93 25.75
N ILE A 217 -1.53 14.24 26.76
CA ILE A 217 -1.83 12.80 26.68
C ILE A 217 -2.87 12.52 25.58
N VAL A 218 -3.93 13.33 25.50
CA VAL A 218 -4.99 13.18 24.48
C VAL A 218 -4.44 13.43 23.08
N LEU A 219 -3.71 14.53 22.86
CA LEU A 219 -3.12 14.85 21.55
C LEU A 219 -2.07 13.83 21.14
N SER A 220 -1.25 13.34 22.07
CA SER A 220 -0.26 12.30 21.79
C SER A 220 -0.93 11.00 21.33
N ARG A 221 -1.99 10.58 22.02
CA ARG A 221 -2.70 9.35 21.70
C ARG A 221 -3.48 9.45 20.39
N ASP A 222 -4.18 10.56 20.17
CA ASP A 222 -5.15 10.68 19.08
C ASP A 222 -4.54 11.27 17.80
N ILE A 223 -3.35 11.89 17.86
CA ILE A 223 -2.67 12.48 16.70
C ILE A 223 -1.26 11.90 16.51
N VAL A 224 -0.38 12.00 17.52
CA VAL A 224 1.05 11.68 17.36
C VAL A 224 1.28 10.18 17.10
N LEU A 225 0.62 9.30 17.86
CA LEU A 225 0.77 7.85 17.68
C LEU A 225 0.30 7.36 16.30
N PRO A 226 -0.89 7.73 15.79
CA PRO A 226 -1.31 7.40 14.43
C PRO A 226 -0.38 7.97 13.34
N ILE A 227 0.08 9.22 13.46
CA ILE A 227 1.02 9.81 12.48
C ILE A 227 2.33 8.99 12.43
N ASN A 228 2.88 8.62 13.58
CA ASN A 228 4.08 7.79 13.64
C ASN A 228 3.86 6.40 13.05
N TYR A 229 2.67 5.83 13.23
CA TYR A 229 2.30 4.57 12.59
C TYR A 229 2.29 4.68 11.06
N VAL A 230 1.61 5.69 10.51
CA VAL A 230 1.55 5.93 9.07
C VAL A 230 2.95 6.18 8.51
N ARG A 231 3.76 6.99 9.19
CA ARG A 231 5.17 7.21 8.84
C ARG A 231 5.94 5.89 8.75
N GLY A 232 5.76 5.00 9.73
CA GLY A 232 6.43 3.69 9.75
C GLY A 232 6.06 2.81 8.55
N ILE A 233 4.78 2.79 8.14
CA ILE A 233 4.36 2.07 6.93
C ILE A 233 4.99 2.69 5.69
N ILE A 234 4.93 4.02 5.55
CA ILE A 234 5.50 4.71 4.38
C ILE A 234 7.00 4.45 4.28
N GLN A 235 7.73 4.45 5.40
CA GLN A 235 9.16 4.12 5.42
C GLN A 235 9.44 2.70 4.93
N LYS A 236 8.65 1.72 5.39
CA LYS A 236 8.77 0.33 4.90
C LYS A 236 8.45 0.22 3.41
N LEU A 237 7.34 0.81 2.96
CA LEU A 237 6.96 0.84 1.55
C LEU A 237 8.04 1.50 0.68
N SER A 238 8.69 2.56 1.17
CA SER A 238 9.76 3.25 0.46
C SER A 238 11.01 2.38 0.27
N LEU A 239 11.19 1.36 1.11
CA LEU A 239 12.26 0.35 1.00
C LEU A 239 11.81 -0.89 0.22
N GLY A 240 10.57 -0.92 -0.30
CA GLY A 240 10.00 -2.08 -0.96
C GLY A 240 9.51 -3.17 0.01
N GLU A 241 9.51 -2.91 1.32
CA GLU A 241 8.96 -3.84 2.32
C GLU A 241 7.44 -3.68 2.39
N LEU A 242 6.71 -4.78 2.23
CA LEU A 242 5.25 -4.82 2.33
C LEU A 242 4.85 -5.30 3.73
N PRO A 243 4.58 -4.40 4.70
CA PRO A 243 4.29 -4.79 6.07
C PRO A 243 3.03 -5.64 6.14
N GLU A 244 2.90 -6.54 7.11
CA GLU A 244 1.66 -7.31 7.31
C GLU A 244 0.47 -6.41 7.66
N LYS A 245 -0.73 -6.88 7.27
CA LYS A 245 -1.99 -6.20 7.62
C LYS A 245 -2.16 -6.17 9.13
N GLN A 246 -2.16 -4.98 9.72
CA GLN A 246 -2.46 -4.80 11.13
C GLN A 246 -3.90 -4.30 11.27
N ASN A 247 -4.76 -5.04 11.96
CA ASN A 247 -6.16 -4.67 12.22
C ASN A 247 -6.28 -3.53 13.26
N ARG A 248 -5.54 -2.43 13.06
CA ARG A 248 -5.59 -1.28 13.95
C ARG A 248 -6.71 -0.35 13.50
N LYS A 249 -7.69 -0.13 14.35
CA LYS A 249 -8.77 0.83 14.08
C LYS A 249 -8.30 2.25 14.45
N PHE A 250 -8.36 3.16 13.49
CA PHE A 250 -8.13 4.57 13.70
C PHE A 250 -9.46 5.31 13.89
N ASN A 251 -9.37 6.53 14.44
CA ASN A 251 -10.53 7.41 14.54
C ASN A 251 -10.96 7.87 13.15
N ARG A 252 -12.20 8.32 12.99
CA ARG A 252 -12.71 8.87 11.71
C ARG A 252 -12.34 10.35 11.55
N ASP A 253 -11.06 10.66 11.65
CA ASP A 253 -10.49 11.99 11.43
C ASP A 253 -9.47 11.97 10.28
N GLU A 254 -8.86 13.12 9.99
CA GLU A 254 -7.94 13.26 8.86
C GLU A 254 -6.71 12.34 8.98
N VAL A 255 -6.26 11.99 10.20
CA VAL A 255 -5.15 11.04 10.37
C VAL A 255 -5.62 9.62 10.13
N GLY A 256 -6.83 9.28 10.57
CA GLY A 256 -7.43 7.98 10.27
C GLY A 256 -7.66 7.76 8.78
N GLU A 257 -8.16 8.76 8.06
CA GLU A 257 -8.31 8.71 6.60
C GLU A 257 -6.96 8.49 5.90
N MET A 258 -5.90 9.17 6.37
CA MET A 258 -4.53 8.95 5.87
C MET A 258 -4.03 7.53 6.16
N ALA A 259 -4.30 7.00 7.36
CA ALA A 259 -3.92 5.65 7.74
C ALA A 259 -4.65 4.60 6.87
N ASP A 260 -5.95 4.77 6.67
CA ASP A 260 -6.76 3.90 5.81
C ASP A 260 -6.27 3.95 4.35
N ALA A 261 -5.93 5.13 3.83
CA ALA A 261 -5.40 5.28 2.49
C ALA A 261 -4.03 4.59 2.31
N VAL A 262 -3.14 4.75 3.28
CA VAL A 262 -1.81 4.09 3.28
C VAL A 262 -1.95 2.57 3.46
N GLU A 263 -2.89 2.11 4.28
CA GLU A 263 -3.14 0.67 4.43
C GLU A 263 -3.74 0.06 3.16
N LYS A 264 -4.68 0.75 2.49
CA LYS A 264 -5.20 0.32 1.18
C LYS A 264 -4.09 0.24 0.14
N LEU A 265 -3.20 1.24 0.08
CA LEU A 265 -2.04 1.23 -0.81
C LEU A 265 -1.12 0.04 -0.51
N ALA A 266 -0.76 -0.17 0.76
CA ALA A 266 0.12 -1.27 1.18
C ALA A 266 -0.49 -2.64 0.86
N ASN A 267 -1.80 -2.81 1.08
CA ASN A 267 -2.51 -4.04 0.74
C ASN A 267 -2.57 -4.26 -0.77
N GLY A 268 -2.87 -3.21 -1.53
CA GLY A 268 -2.86 -3.24 -2.99
C GLY A 268 -1.52 -3.70 -3.56
N LEU A 269 -0.42 -3.09 -3.11
CA LEU A 269 0.93 -3.50 -3.51
C LEU A 269 1.25 -4.95 -3.11
N ARG A 270 0.73 -5.44 -1.98
CA ARG A 270 0.87 -6.84 -1.57
C ARG A 270 0.14 -7.80 -2.50
N GLU A 271 -1.10 -7.48 -2.87
CA GLU A 271 -1.86 -8.28 -3.83
C GLU A 271 -1.20 -8.26 -5.21
N THR A 272 -0.71 -7.11 -5.67
CA THR A 272 0.05 -6.98 -6.91
C THR A 272 1.36 -7.77 -6.88
N SER A 273 2.07 -7.79 -5.74
CA SER A 273 3.28 -8.60 -5.56
C SER A 273 2.98 -10.11 -5.62
N LEU A 274 1.95 -10.56 -4.91
CA LEU A 274 1.48 -11.96 -4.97
C LEU A 274 1.04 -12.35 -6.38
N PHE A 275 0.42 -11.43 -7.11
CA PHE A 275 0.04 -11.64 -8.50
C PHE A 275 1.28 -11.83 -9.38
N ALA A 276 2.27 -10.95 -9.27
CA ALA A 276 3.54 -11.09 -9.98
C ALA A 276 4.28 -12.40 -9.64
N GLU A 277 4.25 -12.82 -8.37
CA GLU A 277 4.82 -14.11 -7.94
C GLU A 277 4.10 -15.30 -8.59
N ASN A 278 2.78 -15.28 -8.68
CA ASN A 278 2.01 -16.32 -9.38
C ASN A 278 2.36 -16.39 -10.87
N ILE A 279 2.50 -15.24 -11.54
CA ILE A 279 2.97 -15.18 -12.93
C ILE A 279 4.36 -15.80 -13.05
N GLY A 280 5.30 -15.45 -12.15
CA GLY A 280 6.65 -16.00 -12.13
C GLY A 280 6.71 -17.51 -11.88
N LYS A 281 5.72 -18.08 -11.19
CA LYS A 281 5.55 -19.53 -10.98
C LYS A 281 4.82 -20.24 -12.15
N GLY A 282 4.49 -19.52 -13.23
CA GLY A 282 3.77 -20.05 -14.38
C GLY A 282 2.26 -20.23 -14.16
N ASN A 283 1.71 -19.69 -13.07
CA ASN A 283 0.27 -19.75 -12.80
C ASN A 283 -0.46 -18.57 -13.46
N TYR A 284 -0.75 -18.68 -14.75
CA TYR A 284 -1.42 -17.63 -15.53
C TYR A 284 -2.94 -17.61 -15.40
N LYS A 285 -3.53 -18.47 -14.56
CA LYS A 285 -4.99 -18.54 -14.35
C LYS A 285 -5.48 -17.65 -13.22
N VAL A 286 -4.56 -17.07 -12.45
CA VAL A 286 -4.94 -16.24 -11.31
C VAL A 286 -5.53 -14.92 -11.80
N GLU A 287 -6.64 -14.52 -11.19
CA GLU A 287 -7.28 -13.24 -11.43
C GLU A 287 -6.66 -12.16 -10.53
N HIS A 288 -6.60 -10.93 -11.03
CA HIS A 288 -6.16 -9.77 -10.28
C HIS A 288 -7.03 -8.58 -10.64
N GLN A 289 -7.51 -7.88 -9.62
CA GLN A 289 -8.29 -6.67 -9.78
C GLN A 289 -7.37 -5.47 -9.54
N PRO A 290 -7.22 -4.56 -10.53
CA PRO A 290 -6.44 -3.34 -10.36
C PRO A 290 -7.02 -2.46 -9.25
N LEU A 291 -6.16 -1.67 -8.59
CA LEU A 291 -6.57 -0.76 -7.51
C LEU A 291 -7.54 0.34 -7.99
N SER A 292 -7.44 0.69 -9.26
CA SER A 292 -8.35 1.58 -9.98
C SER A 292 -8.16 1.41 -11.48
N ASP A 293 -9.05 2.01 -12.28
CA ASP A 293 -8.89 2.06 -13.74
C ASP A 293 -7.57 2.71 -14.19
N LYS A 294 -6.90 3.48 -13.30
CA LYS A 294 -5.62 4.16 -13.53
C LYS A 294 -4.42 3.47 -12.88
N ASP A 295 -4.58 2.27 -12.36
CA ASP A 295 -3.48 1.49 -11.80
C ASP A 295 -2.56 0.98 -12.91
N VAL A 296 -1.54 1.77 -13.23
CA VAL A 296 -0.59 1.46 -14.31
C VAL A 296 0.12 0.14 -14.06
N LEU A 297 0.53 -0.13 -12.82
CA LEU A 297 1.29 -1.34 -12.48
C LEU A 297 0.40 -2.58 -12.57
N GLY A 298 -0.77 -2.56 -11.94
CA GLY A 298 -1.72 -3.67 -11.97
C GLY A 298 -2.13 -4.03 -13.39
N ASN A 299 -2.49 -3.04 -14.21
CA ASN A 299 -2.85 -3.25 -15.62
C ASN A 299 -1.68 -3.78 -16.46
N SER A 300 -0.46 -3.28 -16.23
CA SER A 300 0.73 -3.75 -16.95
C SER A 300 1.04 -5.22 -16.63
N LEU A 301 0.88 -5.64 -15.37
CA LEU A 301 1.07 -7.04 -14.98
C LEU A 301 -0.02 -7.96 -15.53
N ILE A 302 -1.26 -7.48 -15.64
CA ILE A 302 -2.36 -8.21 -16.30
C ILE A 302 -2.01 -8.48 -17.77
N ASN A 303 -1.60 -7.43 -18.50
CA ASN A 303 -1.17 -7.57 -19.89
C ASN A 303 0.05 -8.50 -20.04
N MET A 304 1.00 -8.43 -19.10
CA MET A 304 2.15 -9.33 -19.06
C MET A 304 1.73 -10.79 -18.87
N ARG A 305 0.83 -11.07 -17.91
CA ARG A 305 0.26 -12.40 -17.69
C ARG A 305 -0.39 -12.93 -18.96
N ASP A 306 -1.21 -12.13 -19.62
CA ASP A 306 -1.97 -12.56 -20.79
C ASP A 306 -1.05 -12.87 -21.97
N ASN A 307 -0.01 -12.05 -22.17
CA ASN A 307 1.03 -12.33 -23.16
C ASN A 307 1.82 -13.60 -22.85
N LEU A 308 2.25 -13.79 -21.60
CA LEU A 308 2.99 -14.99 -21.18
C LEU A 308 2.12 -16.24 -21.28
N LYS A 309 0.83 -16.15 -20.94
CA LYS A 309 -0.13 -17.24 -21.13
C LYS A 309 -0.21 -17.66 -22.60
N ARG A 310 -0.37 -16.68 -23.50
CA ARG A 310 -0.44 -16.93 -24.94
C ARG A 310 0.85 -17.59 -25.45
N VAL A 311 2.02 -17.06 -25.07
CA VAL A 311 3.32 -17.64 -25.45
C VAL A 311 3.47 -19.06 -24.92
N ALA A 312 3.09 -19.32 -23.66
CA ALA A 312 3.15 -20.67 -23.09
C ALA A 312 2.20 -21.66 -23.78
N GLU A 313 1.01 -21.22 -24.21
CA GLU A 313 0.07 -22.04 -24.97
C GLU A 313 0.59 -22.31 -26.39
N GLU A 314 1.16 -21.32 -27.07
CA GLU A 314 1.82 -21.47 -28.38
C GLU A 314 3.02 -22.43 -28.30
N ASP A 315 3.90 -22.26 -27.32
CA ASP A 315 5.04 -23.15 -27.10
C ASP A 315 4.59 -24.58 -26.80
N LYS A 316 3.52 -24.77 -26.03
CA LYS A 316 2.97 -26.10 -25.77
C LYS A 316 2.47 -26.76 -27.06
N ARG A 317 1.76 -26.03 -27.92
CA ARG A 317 1.31 -26.54 -29.24
C ARG A 317 2.50 -26.89 -30.13
N ARG A 318 3.51 -26.02 -30.19
CA ARG A 318 4.74 -26.26 -30.99
C ARG A 318 5.51 -27.48 -30.49
N ASN A 319 5.67 -27.63 -29.18
CA ASN A 319 6.37 -28.77 -28.59
C ASN A 319 5.61 -30.07 -28.85
N TRP A 320 4.28 -30.08 -28.71
CA TRP A 320 3.45 -31.24 -29.09
C TRP A 320 3.70 -31.63 -30.55
N ALA A 321 3.60 -30.69 -31.50
CA ALA A 321 3.82 -31.00 -32.91
C ALA A 321 5.26 -31.52 -33.17
N THR A 322 6.27 -30.91 -32.54
CA THR A 322 7.68 -31.32 -32.68
C THR A 322 7.94 -32.72 -32.13
N GLU A 323 7.40 -33.05 -30.96
CA GLU A 323 7.47 -34.39 -30.37
C GLU A 323 6.78 -35.43 -31.26
N GLY A 324 5.61 -35.09 -31.80
CA GLY A 324 4.93 -35.91 -32.79
C GLY A 324 5.81 -36.19 -34.00
N LEU A 325 6.32 -35.15 -34.67
CA LEU A 325 7.16 -35.27 -35.86
C LEU A 325 8.40 -36.12 -35.59
N ALA A 326 9.06 -35.93 -34.44
CA ALA A 326 10.23 -36.73 -34.05
C ALA A 326 9.86 -38.21 -33.86
N LYS A 327 8.76 -38.49 -33.14
CA LYS A 327 8.28 -39.85 -32.89
C LYS A 327 7.98 -40.60 -34.19
N PHE A 328 7.28 -39.96 -35.13
CA PHE A 328 6.95 -40.61 -36.41
C PHE A 328 8.12 -40.61 -37.40
N GLY A 329 9.03 -39.63 -37.33
CA GLY A 329 10.27 -39.65 -38.10
C GLY A 329 11.12 -40.90 -37.81
N ASP A 330 11.11 -41.39 -36.57
CA ASP A 330 11.75 -42.67 -36.22
C ASP A 330 11.03 -43.89 -36.81
N VAL A 331 9.70 -43.87 -36.87
CA VAL A 331 8.89 -44.93 -37.51
C VAL A 331 9.19 -44.99 -39.01
N LEU A 332 9.19 -43.83 -39.67
CA LEU A 332 9.50 -43.71 -41.10
C LEU A 332 10.91 -44.19 -41.46
N ARG A 333 11.88 -44.08 -40.55
CA ARG A 333 13.26 -44.56 -40.76
C ARG A 333 13.46 -46.05 -40.54
N LYS A 334 12.70 -46.70 -39.64
CA LYS A 334 12.97 -48.09 -39.23
C LYS A 334 12.39 -49.14 -40.18
N ASN A 335 11.26 -48.87 -40.83
CA ASN A 335 10.51 -49.88 -41.60
C ASN A 335 10.52 -49.60 -43.11
N THR A 336 11.69 -49.37 -43.71
CA THR A 336 11.79 -49.08 -45.15
C THR A 336 11.59 -50.31 -46.04
N SER A 337 11.70 -51.52 -45.48
CA SER A 337 11.71 -52.78 -46.24
C SER A 337 10.33 -53.41 -46.45
N ASP A 338 9.34 -53.04 -45.63
CA ASP A 338 7.96 -53.53 -45.70
C ASP A 338 7.01 -52.34 -45.69
N LEU A 339 6.47 -52.03 -46.86
CA LEU A 339 5.61 -50.87 -47.08
C LEU A 339 4.27 -51.01 -46.33
N ASP A 340 3.74 -52.22 -46.27
CA ASP A 340 2.42 -52.48 -45.68
C ASP A 340 2.52 -52.36 -44.15
N GLU A 341 3.56 -52.94 -43.53
CA GLU A 341 3.82 -52.77 -42.09
C GLU A 341 4.07 -51.31 -41.71
N LEU A 342 4.82 -50.57 -42.54
CA LEU A 342 5.07 -49.15 -42.35
C LEU A 342 3.76 -48.35 -42.36
N CYS A 343 2.89 -48.60 -43.35
CA CYS A 343 1.60 -47.93 -43.49
C CYS A 343 0.70 -48.19 -42.26
N ASP A 344 0.64 -49.42 -41.77
CA ASP A 344 -0.13 -49.80 -40.58
C ASP A 344 0.36 -49.10 -39.30
N GLN A 345 1.68 -49.03 -39.10
CA GLN A 345 2.24 -48.36 -37.93
C GLN A 345 2.01 -46.84 -37.97
N ILE A 346 2.10 -46.22 -39.15
CA ILE A 346 1.83 -44.79 -39.34
C ILE A 346 0.38 -44.49 -39.01
N ILE A 347 -0.59 -45.18 -39.64
CA ILE A 347 -2.01 -44.84 -39.46
C ILE A 347 -2.47 -45.10 -38.03
N SER A 348 -2.08 -46.24 -37.44
CA SER A 348 -2.40 -46.59 -36.06
C SER A 348 -1.79 -45.60 -35.07
N GLY A 349 -0.56 -45.15 -35.33
CA GLY A 349 0.12 -44.18 -34.49
C GLY A 349 -0.50 -42.79 -34.60
N LEU A 350 -0.79 -42.30 -35.81
CA LEU A 350 -1.36 -40.98 -36.05
C LEU A 350 -2.74 -40.85 -35.41
N VAL A 351 -3.64 -41.82 -35.66
CA VAL A 351 -5.00 -41.82 -35.08
C VAL A 351 -4.94 -41.76 -33.55
N LYS A 352 -4.05 -42.53 -32.92
CA LYS A 352 -3.87 -42.50 -31.45
C LYS A 352 -3.27 -41.20 -30.95
N TYR A 353 -2.32 -40.61 -31.68
CA TYR A 353 -1.61 -39.41 -31.24
C TYR A 353 -2.50 -38.16 -31.31
N THR A 354 -3.34 -38.07 -32.34
CA THR A 354 -4.31 -36.98 -32.53
C THR A 354 -5.62 -37.23 -31.79
N ASN A 355 -5.74 -38.32 -31.03
CA ASN A 355 -6.98 -38.79 -30.40
C ASN A 355 -8.17 -38.88 -31.37
N ALA A 356 -7.90 -39.17 -32.64
CA ALA A 356 -8.92 -39.47 -33.62
C ALA A 356 -9.47 -40.89 -33.42
N ASN A 357 -10.51 -41.25 -34.17
CA ASN A 357 -11.21 -42.51 -33.98
C ASN A 357 -10.90 -43.53 -35.08
N GLN A 358 -10.72 -43.06 -36.31
CA GLN A 358 -10.57 -43.92 -37.48
C GLN A 358 -9.63 -43.25 -38.48
N GLY A 359 -8.94 -44.06 -39.28
CA GLY A 359 -8.12 -43.53 -40.35
C GLY A 359 -7.83 -44.55 -41.44
N GLY A 360 -7.56 -44.04 -42.64
CA GLY A 360 -7.18 -44.81 -43.82
C GLY A 360 -5.97 -44.18 -44.50
N LEU A 361 -5.07 -45.02 -45.00
CA LEU A 361 -3.91 -44.59 -45.78
C LEU A 361 -3.96 -45.25 -47.17
N TYR A 362 -4.13 -44.41 -48.17
CA TYR A 362 -4.22 -44.80 -49.58
C TYR A 362 -2.91 -44.46 -50.29
N ILE A 363 -2.40 -45.37 -51.11
CA ILE A 363 -1.17 -45.18 -51.90
C ILE A 363 -1.53 -45.31 -53.38
N ILE A 364 -0.92 -44.49 -54.24
CA ILE A 364 -1.12 -44.56 -55.68
C ILE A 364 -0.35 -45.74 -56.27
N ASN A 365 -1.09 -46.64 -56.92
CA ASN A 365 -0.55 -47.73 -57.70
C ASN A 365 -0.50 -47.35 -59.19
N ASP A 366 0.72 -47.22 -59.72
CA ASP A 366 1.03 -46.79 -61.10
C ASP A 366 1.98 -47.78 -61.82
N GLU A 367 2.22 -48.96 -61.24
CA GLU A 367 3.26 -49.88 -61.71
C GLU A 367 2.80 -50.77 -62.88
N ILE A 368 1.48 -50.93 -63.05
CA ILE A 368 0.90 -51.82 -64.06
C ILE A 368 0.77 -51.06 -65.38
N GLN A 369 1.64 -51.39 -66.35
CA GLN A 369 1.55 -50.84 -67.71
C GLN A 369 0.20 -51.16 -68.35
N GLY A 370 -0.48 -50.13 -68.86
CA GLY A 370 -1.77 -50.24 -69.54
C GLY A 370 -3.00 -50.13 -68.63
N VAL A 371 -2.82 -49.90 -67.33
CA VAL A 371 -3.91 -49.62 -66.38
C VAL A 371 -3.80 -48.17 -65.89
N GLU A 372 -4.93 -47.47 -65.81
CA GLU A 372 -4.95 -46.12 -65.23
C GLU A 372 -4.53 -46.15 -63.75
N PRO A 373 -3.71 -45.19 -63.28
CA PRO A 373 -3.34 -45.10 -61.88
C PRO A 373 -4.57 -45.02 -60.99
N TYR A 374 -4.51 -45.65 -59.82
CA TYR A 374 -5.59 -45.62 -58.84
C TYR A 374 -5.03 -45.61 -57.42
N LEU A 375 -5.80 -45.06 -56.49
CA LEU A 375 -5.54 -45.16 -55.05
C LEU A 375 -5.96 -46.55 -54.54
N GLU A 376 -5.03 -47.19 -53.85
CA GLU A 376 -5.20 -48.48 -53.18
C GLU A 376 -5.09 -48.28 -51.66
N LEU A 377 -6.06 -48.78 -50.90
CA LEU A 377 -6.02 -48.73 -49.43
C LEU A 377 -4.93 -49.69 -48.92
N LYS A 378 -3.83 -49.14 -48.40
CA LYS A 378 -2.71 -49.94 -47.87
C LYS A 378 -2.84 -50.23 -46.39
N ALA A 379 -3.39 -49.30 -45.62
CA ALA A 379 -3.58 -49.48 -44.19
C ALA A 379 -4.85 -48.79 -43.69
N CYS A 380 -5.46 -49.35 -42.66
CA CYS A 380 -6.60 -48.73 -42.00
C CYS A 380 -6.59 -48.99 -40.49
N TYR A 381 -7.14 -48.06 -39.71
CA TYR A 381 -7.31 -48.19 -38.28
C TYR A 381 -8.77 -48.07 -37.89
N ALA A 382 -9.27 -49.03 -37.11
CA ALA A 382 -10.65 -49.10 -36.63
C ALA A 382 -11.71 -48.98 -37.75
N TRP A 383 -11.46 -49.63 -38.90
CA TRP A 383 -12.36 -49.68 -40.05
C TRP A 383 -12.90 -51.09 -40.27
N ASP A 384 -14.22 -51.29 -40.14
CA ASP A 384 -14.84 -52.62 -40.00
C ASP A 384 -15.43 -53.19 -41.31
N LYS A 385 -15.09 -52.61 -42.46
CA LYS A 385 -15.64 -53.05 -43.76
C LYS A 385 -14.59 -53.71 -44.63
N LYS A 386 -14.48 -55.04 -44.51
CA LYS A 386 -13.75 -55.92 -45.45
C LYS A 386 -14.19 -55.76 -46.92
N LYS A 387 -15.36 -55.16 -47.18
CA LYS A 387 -15.95 -54.96 -48.53
C LYS A 387 -15.25 -53.87 -49.37
N TYR A 388 -14.38 -53.05 -48.78
CA TYR A 388 -13.72 -51.91 -49.45
C TYR A 388 -12.20 -52.05 -49.58
N LEU A 389 -11.61 -53.16 -49.11
CA LEU A 389 -10.18 -53.46 -49.28
C LEU A 389 -9.76 -53.59 -50.76
N GLU A 390 -10.71 -53.86 -51.66
CA GLU A 390 -10.48 -54.00 -53.10
C GLU A 390 -10.98 -52.80 -53.93
N GLN A 391 -11.50 -51.75 -53.29
CA GLN A 391 -12.02 -50.58 -54.03
C GLN A 391 -10.85 -49.75 -54.58
N LYS A 392 -10.87 -49.52 -55.89
CA LYS A 392 -9.99 -48.59 -56.58
C LYS A 392 -10.65 -47.22 -56.63
N ILE A 393 -9.92 -46.17 -56.25
CA ILE A 393 -10.39 -44.78 -56.35
C ILE A 393 -9.56 -44.07 -57.40
N TYR A 394 -10.22 -43.48 -58.40
CA TYR A 394 -9.58 -42.75 -59.50
C TYR A 394 -9.46 -41.24 -59.19
N PRO A 395 -8.63 -40.47 -59.93
CA PRO A 395 -8.56 -39.03 -59.75
C PRO A 395 -9.93 -38.36 -59.93
N GLY A 396 -10.29 -37.47 -59.00
CA GLY A 396 -11.60 -36.78 -58.99
C GLY A 396 -12.76 -37.64 -58.47
N GLU A 397 -12.53 -38.89 -58.09
CA GLU A 397 -13.58 -39.78 -57.55
C GLU A 397 -13.68 -39.67 -56.03
N GLY A 398 -14.82 -39.15 -55.54
CA GLY A 398 -15.03 -38.91 -54.10
C GLY A 398 -14.05 -37.88 -53.53
N LEU A 399 -14.08 -37.68 -52.20
CA LEU A 399 -13.20 -36.67 -51.58
C LEU A 399 -11.72 -37.08 -51.63
N ALA A 400 -11.39 -38.36 -51.45
CA ALA A 400 -10.02 -38.84 -51.55
C ALA A 400 -9.45 -38.68 -52.98
N GLY A 401 -10.24 -38.99 -54.02
CA GLY A 401 -9.84 -38.76 -55.41
C GLY A 401 -9.76 -37.28 -55.76
N GLN A 402 -10.62 -36.44 -55.20
CA GLN A 402 -10.55 -34.98 -55.36
C GLN A 402 -9.30 -34.40 -54.70
N VAL A 403 -8.97 -34.82 -53.47
CA VAL A 403 -7.72 -34.44 -52.79
C VAL A 403 -6.49 -34.88 -53.58
N TRP A 404 -6.53 -36.07 -54.19
CA TRP A 404 -5.47 -36.49 -55.11
C TRP A 404 -5.37 -35.58 -56.34
N GLN A 405 -6.49 -35.21 -56.96
CA GLN A 405 -6.50 -34.39 -58.17
C GLN A 405 -6.06 -32.94 -57.91
N GLU A 406 -6.53 -32.34 -56.81
CA GLU A 406 -6.26 -30.94 -56.47
C GLU A 406 -4.95 -30.74 -55.72
N GLY A 407 -4.49 -31.77 -54.99
CA GLY A 407 -3.28 -31.69 -54.18
C GLY A 407 -3.43 -30.84 -52.91
N GLU A 408 -4.66 -30.50 -52.52
CA GLU A 408 -4.99 -29.74 -51.32
C GLU A 408 -5.79 -30.60 -50.33
N TYR A 409 -5.65 -30.33 -49.03
CA TYR A 409 -6.41 -31.08 -48.03
C TYR A 409 -7.88 -30.65 -48.01
N VAL A 410 -8.75 -31.57 -47.58
CA VAL A 410 -10.16 -31.30 -47.30
C VAL A 410 -10.41 -31.53 -45.81
N TYR A 411 -10.91 -30.49 -45.13
CA TYR A 411 -11.38 -30.58 -43.75
C TYR A 411 -12.88 -30.30 -43.68
N MET A 412 -13.64 -31.26 -43.16
CA MET A 412 -15.11 -31.21 -43.10
C MET A 412 -15.60 -31.47 -41.69
N THR A 413 -16.43 -30.56 -41.17
CA THR A 413 -17.08 -30.65 -39.84
C THR A 413 -18.57 -30.99 -39.91
N GLU A 414 -19.14 -31.03 -41.11
CA GLU A 414 -20.53 -31.42 -41.36
C GLU A 414 -20.55 -32.68 -42.21
N VAL A 415 -20.37 -33.84 -41.57
CA VAL A 415 -20.30 -35.14 -42.26
C VAL A 415 -21.71 -35.65 -42.60
N PRO A 416 -22.04 -35.94 -43.87
CA PRO A 416 -23.34 -36.49 -44.26
C PRO A 416 -23.64 -37.85 -43.60
N THR A 417 -24.91 -38.10 -43.28
CA THR A 417 -25.37 -39.20 -42.38
C THR A 417 -25.11 -40.63 -42.85
N ASN A 418 -24.60 -40.85 -44.05
CA ASN A 418 -24.23 -42.15 -44.62
C ASN A 418 -22.85 -42.17 -45.30
N TYR A 419 -22.02 -41.15 -45.05
CA TYR A 419 -20.70 -41.03 -45.70
C TYR A 419 -19.70 -42.05 -45.11
N ILE A 420 -19.59 -42.07 -43.79
CA ILE A 420 -18.70 -42.95 -43.03
C ILE A 420 -19.32 -43.21 -41.65
N THR A 421 -19.14 -44.42 -41.13
CA THR A 421 -19.65 -44.85 -39.82
C THR A 421 -18.51 -45.47 -39.01
N ILE A 422 -18.25 -44.93 -37.83
CA ILE A 422 -17.36 -45.55 -36.84
C ILE A 422 -18.16 -46.65 -36.15
N THR A 423 -17.74 -47.90 -36.32
CA THR A 423 -18.44 -49.04 -35.76
C THR A 423 -17.70 -49.59 -34.53
N SER A 424 -18.45 -50.25 -33.66
CA SER A 424 -17.95 -50.99 -32.52
C SER A 424 -18.79 -52.26 -32.36
N GLY A 425 -18.31 -53.21 -31.55
CA GLY A 425 -19.12 -54.37 -31.17
C GLY A 425 -20.42 -54.03 -30.42
N LEU A 426 -20.63 -52.77 -30.06
CA LEU A 426 -21.81 -52.27 -29.33
C LEU A 426 -22.73 -51.35 -30.16
N GLY A 427 -22.33 -50.92 -31.36
CA GLY A 427 -23.10 -50.01 -32.19
C GLY A 427 -22.26 -49.15 -33.14
N GLU A 428 -22.92 -48.27 -33.89
CA GLU A 428 -22.31 -47.43 -34.92
C GLU A 428 -22.62 -45.94 -34.67
N ALA A 429 -21.68 -45.05 -34.99
CA ALA A 429 -21.85 -43.59 -34.88
C ALA A 429 -21.14 -42.85 -36.01
N ASN A 430 -21.69 -41.72 -36.44
CA ASN A 430 -21.06 -40.86 -37.45
C ASN A 430 -19.99 -39.97 -36.81
N PRO A 431 -18.82 -39.79 -37.43
CA PRO A 431 -17.82 -38.84 -36.96
C PRO A 431 -18.37 -37.41 -37.09
N ARG A 432 -17.83 -36.52 -36.25
CA ARG A 432 -18.11 -35.09 -36.32
C ARG A 432 -17.23 -34.40 -37.35
N SER A 433 -15.99 -34.84 -37.50
CA SER A 433 -15.08 -34.25 -38.46
C SER A 433 -14.24 -35.28 -39.22
N ILE A 434 -13.90 -34.94 -40.46
CA ILE A 434 -13.04 -35.72 -41.34
C ILE A 434 -11.98 -34.79 -41.93
N LEU A 435 -10.73 -35.22 -41.86
CA LEU A 435 -9.59 -34.57 -42.47
C LEU A 435 -8.98 -35.52 -43.50
N ILE A 436 -8.86 -35.06 -44.74
CA ILE A 436 -8.27 -35.82 -45.86
C ILE A 436 -7.11 -35.00 -46.39
N VAL A 437 -5.89 -35.54 -46.30
CA VAL A 437 -4.65 -34.83 -46.61
C VAL A 437 -3.90 -35.57 -47.72
N PRO A 438 -3.42 -34.88 -48.76
CA PRO A 438 -2.62 -35.51 -49.80
C PRO A 438 -1.21 -35.80 -49.28
N LEU A 439 -0.70 -37.00 -49.58
CA LEU A 439 0.70 -37.34 -49.39
C LEU A 439 1.49 -36.77 -50.58
N LYS A 440 1.97 -35.53 -50.51
CA LYS A 440 2.66 -34.85 -51.63
C LYS A 440 4.10 -34.46 -51.32
N VAL A 441 4.99 -34.54 -52.33
CA VAL A 441 6.34 -33.98 -52.34
C VAL A 441 6.62 -33.39 -53.73
N ASN A 442 7.17 -32.18 -53.81
CA ASN A 442 7.46 -31.48 -55.08
C ASN A 442 6.25 -31.47 -56.04
N ASP A 443 5.06 -31.15 -55.52
CA ASP A 443 3.76 -31.14 -56.22
C ASP A 443 3.32 -32.50 -56.81
N GLN A 444 4.04 -33.57 -56.55
CA GLN A 444 3.63 -34.93 -56.90
C GLN A 444 2.94 -35.59 -55.71
N VAL A 445 1.69 -36.00 -55.91
CA VAL A 445 0.92 -36.79 -54.94
C VAL A 445 1.30 -38.26 -55.07
N TYR A 446 1.57 -38.92 -53.96
CA TYR A 446 1.90 -40.35 -53.84
C TYR A 446 0.79 -41.17 -53.18
N GLY A 447 -0.18 -40.51 -52.56
CA GLY A 447 -1.27 -41.14 -51.83
C GLY A 447 -2.13 -40.12 -51.08
N VAL A 448 -3.05 -40.61 -50.28
CA VAL A 448 -3.98 -39.79 -49.48
C VAL A 448 -4.11 -40.39 -48.09
N LEU A 449 -4.07 -39.55 -47.08
CA LEU A 449 -4.31 -39.89 -45.67
C LEU A 449 -5.68 -39.35 -45.27
N GLU A 450 -6.56 -40.22 -44.77
CA GLU A 450 -7.87 -39.84 -44.26
C GLU A 450 -7.96 -40.16 -42.77
N ILE A 451 -8.45 -39.21 -41.98
CA ILE A 451 -8.63 -39.34 -40.54
C ILE A 451 -10.01 -38.81 -40.15
N ALA A 452 -10.77 -39.60 -39.42
CA ALA A 452 -12.09 -39.24 -38.91
C ALA A 452 -12.10 -39.21 -37.37
N SER A 453 -12.80 -38.23 -36.80
CA SER A 453 -12.85 -37.97 -35.36
C SER A 453 -14.25 -37.55 -34.89
N PHE A 454 -14.60 -37.88 -33.65
CA PHE A 454 -15.77 -37.33 -32.97
C PHE A 454 -15.57 -35.89 -32.48
N ASN A 455 -14.33 -35.40 -32.47
CA ASN A 455 -13.97 -34.04 -32.10
C ASN A 455 -13.50 -33.25 -33.34
N ASP A 456 -13.56 -31.92 -33.25
CA ASP A 456 -12.96 -31.05 -34.25
C ASP A 456 -11.43 -31.04 -34.08
N PHE A 457 -10.68 -30.98 -35.18
CA PHE A 457 -9.23 -30.83 -35.14
C PHE A 457 -8.90 -29.35 -34.96
N ALA A 458 -7.98 -29.04 -34.06
CA ALA A 458 -7.44 -27.69 -33.94
C ALA A 458 -6.47 -27.40 -35.09
N ASP A 459 -6.30 -26.12 -35.46
CA ASP A 459 -5.42 -25.71 -36.56
C ASP A 459 -4.01 -26.29 -36.46
N PHE A 460 -3.44 -26.36 -35.25
CA PHE A 460 -2.10 -26.90 -35.02
C PHE A 460 -2.03 -28.44 -35.20
N GLU A 461 -3.16 -29.14 -35.04
CA GLU A 461 -3.25 -30.58 -35.29
C GLU A 461 -3.34 -30.85 -36.79
N ILE A 462 -4.08 -30.03 -37.54
CA ILE A 462 -4.15 -30.08 -39.01
C ILE A 462 -2.78 -29.82 -39.61
N GLU A 463 -2.10 -28.73 -39.21
CA GLU A 463 -0.76 -28.39 -39.69
C GLU A 463 0.26 -29.51 -39.36
N PHE A 464 0.12 -30.15 -38.20
CA PHE A 464 0.92 -31.30 -37.83
C PHE A 464 0.68 -32.49 -38.76
N ILE A 465 -0.58 -32.83 -39.06
CA ILE A 465 -0.95 -33.92 -39.96
C ILE A 465 -0.47 -33.64 -41.39
N GLU A 466 -0.54 -32.40 -41.88
CA GLU A 466 0.01 -32.00 -43.17
C GLU A 466 1.54 -32.20 -43.26
N LYS A 467 2.29 -31.74 -42.26
CA LYS A 467 3.76 -31.97 -42.22
C LYS A 467 4.11 -33.45 -42.11
N MET A 468 3.28 -34.20 -41.39
CA MET A 468 3.40 -35.67 -41.34
C MET A 468 3.12 -36.30 -42.70
N ALA A 469 2.08 -35.85 -43.40
CA ALA A 469 1.74 -36.33 -44.75
C ALA A 469 2.88 -36.07 -45.75
N GLU A 470 3.52 -34.91 -45.70
CA GLU A 470 4.72 -34.60 -46.50
C GLU A 470 5.89 -35.54 -46.17
N SER A 471 6.15 -35.77 -44.88
CA SER A 471 7.21 -36.69 -44.43
C SER A 471 6.96 -38.13 -44.89
N ILE A 472 5.70 -38.59 -44.79
CA ILE A 472 5.27 -39.91 -45.27
C ILE A 472 5.47 -39.98 -46.78
N ALA A 473 5.01 -38.98 -47.54
CA ALA A 473 5.17 -38.92 -48.98
C ALA A 473 6.63 -38.99 -49.43
N SER A 474 7.54 -38.30 -48.73
CA SER A 474 8.98 -38.35 -49.00
C SER A 474 9.56 -39.75 -48.80
N THR A 475 9.16 -40.42 -47.71
CA THR A 475 9.58 -41.80 -47.44
C THR A 475 9.01 -42.75 -48.49
N LEU A 476 7.71 -42.64 -48.82
CA LEU A 476 7.06 -43.45 -49.85
C LEU A 476 7.73 -43.31 -51.21
N SER A 477 8.02 -42.07 -51.63
CA SER A 477 8.73 -41.78 -52.87
C SER A 477 10.10 -42.47 -52.90
N SER A 478 10.89 -42.32 -51.83
CA SER A 478 12.22 -42.94 -51.71
C SER A 478 12.15 -44.47 -51.70
N THR A 479 11.21 -45.05 -50.95
CA THR A 479 11.01 -46.51 -50.87
C THR A 479 10.59 -47.08 -52.22
N LYS A 480 9.65 -46.43 -52.91
CA LYS A 480 9.17 -46.85 -54.24
C LYS A 480 10.30 -46.80 -55.28
N VAL A 481 11.11 -45.74 -55.26
CA VAL A 481 12.30 -45.64 -56.12
C VAL A 481 13.32 -46.75 -55.81
N ASN A 482 13.57 -47.04 -54.53
CA ASN A 482 14.48 -48.11 -54.12
C ASN A 482 13.99 -49.49 -54.56
N ILE A 483 12.71 -49.81 -54.35
CA ILE A 483 12.09 -51.08 -54.77
C ILE A 483 12.20 -51.24 -56.29
N ARG A 484 11.86 -50.20 -57.06
CA ARG A 484 11.97 -50.22 -58.52
C ARG A 484 13.41 -50.40 -58.99
N THR A 485 14.37 -49.75 -58.33
CA THR A 485 15.80 -49.90 -58.63
C THR A 485 16.28 -51.33 -58.35
N GLN A 486 15.87 -51.93 -57.22
CA GLN A 486 16.18 -53.33 -56.91
C GLN A 486 15.60 -54.30 -57.94
N LYS A 487 14.35 -54.09 -58.37
CA LYS A 487 13.71 -54.91 -59.41
C LYS A 487 14.44 -54.81 -60.74
N LEU A 488 14.77 -53.60 -61.19
CA LEU A 488 15.53 -53.38 -62.43
C LEU A 488 16.95 -53.98 -62.35
N LEU A 489 17.62 -53.89 -61.20
CA LEU A 489 18.92 -54.55 -60.97
C LEU A 489 18.80 -56.07 -61.05
N GLN A 490 17.74 -56.65 -60.47
CA GLN A 490 17.48 -58.08 -60.56
C GLN A 490 17.20 -58.53 -62.00
N GLU A 491 16.34 -57.79 -62.73
CA GLU A 491 16.06 -58.04 -64.15
C GLU A 491 17.33 -57.92 -64.99
N SER A 492 18.16 -56.90 -64.77
CA SER A 492 19.45 -56.74 -65.44
C SER A 492 20.43 -57.87 -65.14
N THR A 493 20.45 -58.38 -63.90
CA THR A 493 21.30 -59.50 -63.50
C THR A 493 20.88 -60.78 -64.22
N ILE A 494 19.58 -61.07 -64.25
CA ILE A 494 19.01 -62.22 -64.97
C ILE A 494 19.31 -62.12 -66.46
N LEU A 495 19.10 -60.95 -67.07
CA LEU A 495 19.38 -60.72 -68.49
C LEU A 495 20.86 -60.93 -68.82
N THR A 496 21.76 -60.47 -67.93
CA THR A 496 23.21 -60.67 -68.11
C THR A 496 23.59 -62.15 -68.04
N GLU A 497 22.99 -62.91 -67.13
CA GLU A 497 23.22 -64.37 -67.03
C GLU A 497 22.68 -65.12 -68.26
N GLN A 498 21.51 -64.72 -68.77
CA GLN A 498 20.96 -65.27 -70.02
C GLN A 498 21.86 -64.97 -71.22
N MET A 499 22.37 -63.74 -71.34
CA MET A 499 23.31 -63.38 -72.42
C MET A 499 24.61 -64.17 -72.32
N ARG A 500 25.16 -64.37 -71.11
CA ARG A 500 26.34 -65.22 -70.89
C ARG A 500 26.10 -66.67 -71.32
N SER A 501 24.93 -67.22 -70.98
CA SER A 501 24.54 -68.57 -71.42
C SER A 501 24.44 -68.66 -72.94
N GLN A 502 23.85 -67.65 -73.60
CA GLN A 502 23.77 -67.61 -75.08
C GLN A 502 25.14 -67.43 -75.73
N GLU A 503 26.03 -66.63 -75.14
CA GLU A 503 27.40 -66.45 -75.62
C GLU A 503 28.19 -67.76 -75.54
N GLU A 504 28.10 -68.49 -74.41
CA GLU A 504 28.77 -69.78 -74.25
C GLU A 504 28.20 -70.86 -75.18
N GLU A 505 26.89 -70.90 -75.37
CA GLU A 505 26.24 -71.81 -76.34
C GLU A 505 26.67 -71.47 -77.77
N MET A 506 26.74 -70.18 -78.12
CA MET A 506 27.25 -69.73 -79.42
C MET A 506 28.73 -70.06 -79.59
N ARG A 507 29.55 -69.92 -78.54
CA ARG A 507 30.97 -70.28 -78.53
C ARG A 507 31.16 -71.79 -78.76
N GLN A 508 30.38 -72.63 -78.07
CA GLN A 508 30.38 -74.08 -78.31
C GLN A 508 29.95 -74.44 -79.73
N ASN A 509 28.87 -73.84 -80.25
CA ASN A 509 28.44 -74.04 -81.63
C ASN A 509 29.51 -73.60 -82.63
N MET A 510 30.23 -72.50 -82.36
CA MET A 510 31.33 -72.02 -83.20
C MET A 510 32.54 -72.99 -83.15
N GLU A 511 32.89 -73.51 -81.97
CA GLU A 511 33.94 -74.52 -81.79
C GLU A 511 33.59 -75.83 -82.52
N GLU A 512 32.35 -76.33 -82.44
CA GLU A 512 31.88 -77.49 -83.22
C GLU A 512 31.87 -77.21 -84.72
N LEU A 513 31.45 -76.02 -85.16
CA LEU A 513 31.51 -75.61 -86.57
C LEU A 513 32.95 -75.56 -87.08
N MET A 514 33.89 -75.02 -86.31
CA MET A 514 35.30 -75.02 -86.68
C MET A 514 35.87 -76.43 -86.73
N ALA A 515 35.56 -77.28 -85.75
CA ALA A 515 36.00 -78.68 -85.74
C ALA A 515 35.43 -79.47 -86.93
N THR A 516 34.15 -79.29 -87.27
CA THR A 516 33.52 -79.94 -88.44
C THR A 516 34.10 -79.40 -89.75
N GLN A 517 34.44 -78.12 -89.82
CA GLN A 517 35.07 -77.51 -90.98
C GLN A 517 36.52 -78.01 -91.16
N GLU A 518 37.30 -78.11 -90.08
CA GLU A 518 38.65 -78.68 -90.07
C GLU A 518 38.64 -80.18 -90.44
N GLU A 519 37.65 -80.95 -89.96
CA GLU A 519 37.46 -82.34 -90.34
C GLU A 519 37.06 -82.48 -91.82
N MET A 520 36.22 -81.58 -92.35
CA MET A 520 35.88 -81.53 -93.78
C MET A 520 37.10 -81.22 -94.64
N GLU A 521 37.91 -80.22 -94.27
CA GLU A 521 39.15 -79.88 -94.98
C GLU A 521 40.12 -81.06 -94.98
N ARG A 522 40.26 -81.75 -93.84
CA ARG A 522 41.08 -82.96 -93.75
C ARG A 522 40.56 -84.08 -94.66
N LYS A 523 39.24 -84.35 -94.68
CA LYS A 523 38.64 -85.34 -95.58
C LYS A 523 38.77 -84.96 -97.05
N GLN A 524 38.66 -83.68 -97.40
CA GLN A 524 38.94 -83.19 -98.75
C GLN A 524 40.39 -83.44 -99.13
N HIS A 525 41.33 -83.19 -98.21
CA HIS A 525 42.74 -83.39 -98.47
C HIS A 525 43.09 -84.88 -98.60
N GLU A 526 42.55 -85.75 -97.74
CA GLU A 526 42.68 -87.21 -97.83
C GLU A 526 42.05 -87.74 -99.14
N SER A 527 40.89 -87.21 -99.55
CA SER A 527 40.26 -87.57 -100.83
C SER A 527 41.09 -87.15 -102.04
N ALA A 528 41.68 -85.94 -102.01
CA ALA A 528 42.57 -85.48 -103.07
C ALA A 528 43.84 -86.33 -103.17
N GLN A 529 44.44 -86.71 -102.03
CA GLN A 529 45.56 -87.66 -102.00
C GLN A 529 45.16 -89.04 -102.54
N ARG A 530 43.96 -89.52 -102.22
CA ARG A 530 43.42 -90.78 -102.77
C ARG A 530 43.24 -90.72 -104.28
N GLU A 531 42.81 -89.56 -104.79
CA GLU A 531 42.64 -89.31 -106.21
C GLU A 531 44.01 -89.27 -106.93
N GLU A 532 45.02 -88.68 -106.29
CA GLU A 532 46.40 -88.66 -106.77
C GLU A 532 47.06 -90.06 -106.76
N GLU A 533 46.85 -90.86 -105.70
CA GLU A 533 47.25 -92.28 -105.64
C GLU A 533 46.60 -93.11 -106.74
N LEU A 534 45.28 -92.96 -106.95
CA LEU A 534 44.55 -93.67 -108.01
C LEU A 534 45.03 -93.27 -109.40
N LEU A 535 45.35 -91.99 -109.62
CA LEU A 535 45.92 -91.52 -110.88
C LEU A 535 47.30 -92.14 -111.12
N ALA A 536 48.17 -92.20 -110.11
CA ALA A 536 49.48 -92.86 -110.19
C ALA A 536 49.35 -94.38 -110.41
N GLU A 537 48.35 -95.03 -109.81
CA GLU A 537 48.07 -96.46 -110.01
C GLU A 537 47.54 -96.74 -111.43
N VAL A 538 46.65 -95.89 -111.96
CA VAL A 538 46.19 -95.94 -113.35
C VAL A 538 47.34 -95.71 -114.33
N GLU A 539 48.27 -94.81 -114.01
CA GLU A 539 49.43 -94.52 -114.85
C GLU A 539 50.46 -95.67 -114.83
N SER A 540 50.66 -96.32 -113.68
CA SER A 540 51.50 -97.52 -113.58
C SER A 540 50.89 -98.72 -114.32
N LEU A 541 49.58 -98.96 -114.19
CA LEU A 541 48.84 -100.00 -114.93
C LEU A 541 48.87 -99.75 -116.45
N LYS A 542 48.79 -98.50 -116.90
CA LYS A 542 48.96 -98.16 -118.32
C LYS A 542 50.37 -98.48 -118.83
N SER A 543 51.40 -98.24 -118.02
CA SER A 543 52.78 -98.56 -118.37
C SER A 543 53.06 -100.07 -118.45
N GLU A 544 52.33 -100.87 -117.66
CA GLU A 544 52.46 -102.33 -117.61
C GLU A 544 51.69 -103.02 -118.75
N ILE A 545 50.59 -102.43 -119.23
CA ILE A 545 49.83 -102.89 -120.40
C ILE A 545 50.56 -102.60 -121.73
N GLN A 546 51.42 -101.57 -121.80
CA GLN A 546 52.23 -101.29 -123.00
C GLN A 546 53.48 -102.19 -123.16
N ARG A 547 53.79 -103.04 -122.18
CA ARG A 547 54.92 -103.99 -122.20
C ARG A 547 54.53 -105.45 -122.44
N ARG A 548 53.26 -105.73 -122.74
CA ARG A 548 52.76 -107.01 -123.26
C ARG A 548 52.24 -106.82 -124.67
#